data_AF-A0AAV9ZI52-F1
#
_entry.id   AF-A0AAV9ZI52-F1
#
_cell.length_a   1.000
_cell.length_b   1.000
_cell.length_c   1.000
_cell.angle_alpha   90.00
_cell.angle_beta   90.00
_cell.angle_gamma   90.00
#
_symmetry.space_group_name_H-M   'P 1'
#
loop_
_entity.id
_entity.type
_entity.pdbx_description
1 polymer ?
#
loop_
_entity_poly.entity_id
_entity_poly.type
_entity_poly.pdbx_seq_one_letter_code
_entity_poly.pdbx_strand_id
1 'polypeptide(L)'
;MTTHMTQPSLPPELEREIFETTAIRDPDCIPTLLLVCRRAKIWIQPLLYRVLSLSSPESEGGSTFSAFDSQSPSFLRNAVRHISLFEVSIRSCEDLLKKCTGTIDLSLDTELEFEFLISLNMTRLQRLAITAPSSASPINWSWASSLTHLDVFQGSGFAGLTSWDKWRGIASLPSLTHLAVSPVLAELVLPRAIEELAHLRLLVVTNYPWGRDEGISFAEQKITIRDVRIVVIVLATRYEEDWKKGAWGGDDFWVRAERFVARKRAGEVEASCYLIDETVEENSSPPALEEARSPS
;
A
#
# COMPACT_ATOMS: atom_id res chain seq x y z
N MET A 1 32.30 -53.43 -5.72
CA MET A 1 30.94 -52.95 -5.43
C MET A 1 31.03 -51.52 -4.96
N THR A 2 30.81 -50.56 -5.85
CA THR A 2 30.81 -49.12 -5.56
C THR A 2 29.38 -48.73 -5.18
N THR A 3 29.13 -48.54 -3.90
CA THR A 3 27.88 -47.97 -3.37
C THR A 3 27.82 -46.50 -3.78
N HIS A 4 27.01 -46.20 -4.80
CA HIS A 4 26.60 -44.83 -5.12
C HIS A 4 25.76 -44.30 -3.95
N MET A 5 26.38 -43.54 -3.04
CA MET A 5 25.63 -42.69 -2.12
C MET A 5 25.04 -41.56 -2.95
N THR A 6 23.78 -41.71 -3.32
CA THR A 6 22.98 -40.61 -3.88
C THR A 6 22.92 -39.54 -2.81
N GLN A 7 23.63 -38.42 -3.04
CA GLN A 7 23.50 -37.25 -2.20
C GLN A 7 22.02 -36.89 -2.08
N PRO A 8 21.52 -36.59 -0.87
CA PRO A 8 20.16 -36.12 -0.72
C PRO A 8 20.02 -34.80 -1.49
N SER A 9 19.21 -34.82 -2.55
CA SER A 9 18.81 -33.63 -3.31
C SER A 9 17.37 -33.29 -2.94
N LEU A 10 17.13 -32.04 -2.58
CA LEU A 10 15.76 -31.55 -2.41
C LEU A 10 15.01 -31.61 -3.77
N PRO A 11 13.71 -31.97 -3.77
CA PRO A 11 12.85 -31.76 -4.92
C PRO A 11 12.90 -30.29 -5.39
N PRO A 12 12.90 -30.01 -6.72
CA PRO A 12 12.95 -28.65 -7.25
C PRO A 12 11.85 -27.71 -6.73
N GLU A 13 10.67 -28.24 -6.42
CA GLU A 13 9.53 -27.49 -5.90
C GLU A 13 9.83 -26.97 -4.49
N LEU A 14 10.44 -27.81 -3.63
CA LEU A 14 10.83 -27.42 -2.28
C LEU A 14 12.00 -26.44 -2.31
N GLU A 15 12.98 -26.64 -3.20
CA GLU A 15 14.04 -25.64 -3.41
C GLU A 15 13.42 -24.28 -3.77
N ARG A 16 12.51 -24.26 -4.75
CA ARG A 16 11.84 -23.04 -5.19
C ARG A 16 11.08 -22.36 -4.05
N GLU A 17 10.31 -23.11 -3.28
CA GLU A 17 9.56 -22.58 -2.12
C GLU A 17 10.50 -21.97 -1.08
N ILE A 18 11.62 -22.63 -0.77
CA ILE A 18 12.64 -22.10 0.14
C ILE A 18 13.18 -20.77 -0.40
N PHE A 19 13.62 -20.74 -1.66
CA PHE A 19 14.16 -19.53 -2.29
C PHE A 19 13.14 -18.38 -2.29
N GLU A 20 11.91 -18.63 -2.75
CA GLU A 20 10.87 -17.59 -2.82
C GLU A 20 10.46 -17.10 -1.43
N THR A 21 10.34 -18.01 -0.44
CA THR A 21 10.01 -17.64 0.95
C THR A 21 11.11 -16.81 1.58
N THR A 22 12.38 -17.18 1.39
CA THR A 22 13.53 -16.40 1.87
C THR A 22 13.54 -15.02 1.22
N ALA A 23 13.36 -14.93 -0.11
CA ALA A 23 13.30 -13.67 -0.83
C ALA A 23 12.15 -12.75 -0.40
N ILE A 24 10.98 -13.30 -0.05
CA ILE A 24 9.83 -12.52 0.41
C ILE A 24 10.05 -12.02 1.85
N ARG A 25 10.61 -12.86 2.73
CA ARG A 25 10.85 -12.50 4.13
C ARG A 25 12.03 -11.54 4.31
N ASP A 26 13.03 -11.65 3.43
CA ASP A 26 14.23 -10.82 3.45
C ASP A 26 14.54 -10.33 2.02
N PRO A 27 13.84 -9.28 1.54
CA PRO A 27 14.03 -8.76 0.18
C PRO A 27 15.46 -8.31 -0.12
N ASP A 28 16.23 -7.92 0.90
CA ASP A 28 17.61 -7.45 0.75
C ASP A 28 18.56 -8.59 0.35
N CYS A 29 18.19 -9.86 0.59
CA CYS A 29 18.98 -11.01 0.16
C CYS A 29 18.74 -11.41 -1.30
N ILE A 30 17.72 -10.86 -1.99
CA ILE A 30 17.37 -11.20 -3.38
C ILE A 30 18.59 -11.15 -4.32
N PRO A 31 19.44 -10.09 -4.32
CA PRO A 31 20.62 -10.05 -5.17
C PRO A 31 21.57 -11.23 -4.96
N THR A 32 21.73 -11.67 -3.71
CA THR A 32 22.57 -12.82 -3.34
C THR A 32 21.94 -14.12 -3.83
N LEU A 33 20.62 -14.31 -3.63
CA LEU A 33 19.89 -15.50 -4.08
C LEU A 33 19.95 -15.68 -5.61
N LEU A 34 19.93 -14.58 -6.37
CA LEU A 34 20.07 -14.58 -7.83
C LEU A 34 21.40 -15.15 -8.31
N LEU A 35 22.45 -15.13 -7.48
CA LEU A 35 23.79 -15.60 -7.82
C LEU A 35 24.02 -17.08 -7.50
N VAL A 36 23.12 -17.73 -6.75
CA VAL A 36 23.33 -19.10 -6.26
C VAL A 36 23.37 -20.12 -7.41
N CYS A 37 22.36 -20.12 -8.29
CA CYS A 37 22.34 -20.99 -9.47
C CYS A 37 21.38 -20.47 -10.56
N ARG A 38 21.41 -21.09 -11.75
CA ARG A 38 20.53 -20.69 -12.87
C ARG A 38 19.04 -20.83 -12.56
N ARG A 39 18.62 -21.89 -11.84
CA ARG A 39 17.21 -22.10 -11.48
C ARG A 39 16.74 -21.06 -10.47
N ALA A 40 17.54 -20.81 -9.44
CA ALA A 40 17.27 -19.75 -8.46
C ALA A 40 17.11 -18.39 -9.14
N LYS A 41 17.98 -18.06 -10.11
CA LYS A 41 17.82 -16.83 -10.92
C LYS A 41 16.45 -16.75 -11.61
N ILE A 42 15.98 -17.83 -12.23
CA ILE A 42 14.67 -17.86 -12.91
C ILE A 42 13.52 -17.67 -11.92
N TRP A 43 13.58 -18.30 -10.75
CA TRP A 43 12.54 -18.22 -9.72
C TRP A 43 12.51 -16.86 -9.03
N ILE A 44 13.68 -16.29 -8.73
CA ILE A 44 13.83 -15.10 -7.89
C ILE A 44 13.79 -13.81 -8.70
N GLN A 45 14.18 -13.80 -9.98
CA GLN A 45 14.22 -12.56 -10.77
C GLN A 45 12.88 -11.82 -10.78
N PRO A 46 11.70 -12.45 -10.92
CA PRO A 46 10.43 -11.75 -10.80
C PRO A 46 10.21 -11.06 -9.44
N LEU A 47 10.75 -11.61 -8.35
CA LEU A 47 10.64 -11.04 -7.01
C LEU A 47 11.45 -9.76 -6.86
N LEU A 48 12.61 -9.65 -7.55
CA LEU A 48 13.39 -8.40 -7.58
C LEU A 48 12.58 -7.19 -8.08
N TYR A 49 11.66 -7.43 -9.02
CA TYR A 49 10.82 -6.39 -9.62
C TYR A 49 9.42 -6.31 -9.01
N ARG A 50 9.13 -7.11 -7.98
CA ARG A 50 7.76 -7.26 -7.46
C ARG A 50 7.23 -5.97 -6.84
N VAL A 51 8.08 -5.28 -6.08
CA VAL A 51 7.76 -4.05 -5.36
C VAL A 51 8.67 -2.94 -5.89
N LEU A 52 8.09 -1.93 -6.53
CA LEU A 52 8.80 -0.76 -7.01
C LEU A 52 8.43 0.42 -6.11
N SER A 53 9.43 0.98 -5.44
CA SER A 53 9.28 2.21 -4.66
C SER A 53 10.30 3.20 -5.19
N LEU A 54 9.83 4.26 -5.84
CA LEU A 54 10.68 5.29 -6.43
C LEU A 54 10.35 6.63 -5.77
N SER A 55 11.35 7.23 -5.15
CA SER A 55 11.34 8.61 -4.64
C SER A 55 12.26 9.50 -5.51
N SER A 56 12.18 10.83 -5.40
CA SER A 56 12.91 11.78 -6.28
C SER A 56 14.36 11.39 -6.58
N PRO A 57 14.77 11.40 -7.87
CA PRO A 57 16.09 10.98 -8.33
C PRO A 57 17.23 11.94 -7.93
N GLU A 58 16.94 13.08 -7.29
CA GLU A 58 18.00 13.96 -6.76
C GLU A 58 18.82 13.28 -5.65
N SER A 59 18.28 12.22 -5.02
CA SER A 59 18.94 11.47 -3.96
C SER A 59 19.62 10.18 -4.43
N GLU A 60 19.11 9.50 -5.46
CA GLU A 60 19.66 8.22 -5.96
C GLU A 60 19.60 8.17 -7.50
N GLY A 61 20.77 8.25 -8.15
CA GLY A 61 20.91 8.51 -9.59
C GLY A 61 20.14 7.58 -10.52
N GLY A 62 19.85 8.09 -11.74
CA GLY A 62 18.97 7.53 -12.79
C GLY A 62 19.21 6.10 -13.31
N SER A 63 20.00 5.28 -12.60
CA SER A 63 20.21 3.86 -12.84
C SER A 63 18.93 3.02 -12.72
N THR A 64 18.02 3.34 -11.79
CA THR A 64 16.83 2.51 -11.52
C THR A 64 15.92 2.43 -12.74
N PHE A 65 15.64 3.56 -13.41
CA PHE A 65 14.83 3.58 -14.64
C PHE A 65 15.47 2.77 -15.79
N SER A 66 16.78 2.87 -15.96
CA SER A 66 17.49 2.14 -17.02
C SER A 66 17.45 0.61 -16.84
N ALA A 67 17.39 0.12 -15.61
CA ALA A 67 17.23 -1.31 -15.35
C ALA A 67 15.87 -1.82 -15.85
N PHE A 68 14.79 -1.03 -15.76
CA PHE A 68 13.47 -1.39 -16.29
C PHE A 68 13.42 -1.32 -17.82
N ASP A 69 14.15 -0.38 -18.43
CA ASP A 69 14.20 -0.25 -19.89
C ASP A 69 14.83 -1.48 -20.57
N SER A 70 15.66 -2.23 -19.84
CA SER A 70 16.22 -3.50 -20.31
C SER A 70 15.22 -4.68 -20.28
N GLN A 71 14.09 -4.55 -19.58
CA GLN A 71 13.11 -5.62 -19.41
C GLN A 71 11.97 -5.50 -20.43
N SER A 72 11.43 -6.64 -20.87
CA SER A 72 10.28 -6.63 -21.78
C SER A 72 9.01 -6.15 -21.06
N PRO A 73 8.09 -5.46 -21.77
CA PRO A 73 6.80 -5.06 -21.17
C PRO A 73 5.98 -6.24 -20.65
N SER A 74 6.05 -7.41 -21.31
CA SER A 74 5.36 -8.62 -20.85
C SER A 74 5.95 -9.19 -19.57
N PHE A 75 7.27 -9.08 -19.36
CA PHE A 75 7.90 -9.44 -18.10
C PHE A 75 7.45 -8.49 -16.99
N LEU A 76 7.55 -7.17 -17.19
CA LEU A 76 7.18 -6.19 -16.17
C LEU A 76 5.71 -6.28 -15.77
N ARG A 77 4.80 -6.43 -16.74
CA ARG A 77 3.37 -6.69 -16.48
C ARG A 77 3.14 -7.90 -15.55
N ASN A 78 3.98 -8.92 -15.63
CA ASN A 78 3.82 -10.14 -14.85
C ASN A 78 4.59 -10.11 -13.52
N ALA A 79 5.73 -9.44 -13.47
CA ALA A 79 6.59 -9.38 -12.29
C ALA A 79 6.15 -8.29 -11.31
N VAL A 80 5.85 -7.09 -11.81
CA VAL A 80 5.50 -5.93 -10.98
C VAL A 80 4.10 -6.08 -10.41
N ARG A 81 3.96 -5.89 -9.10
CA ARG A 81 2.70 -6.01 -8.36
C ARG A 81 2.38 -4.78 -7.54
N HIS A 82 3.39 -4.17 -6.93
CA HIS A 82 3.22 -3.01 -6.07
C HIS A 82 4.08 -1.88 -6.62
N ILE A 83 3.48 -0.70 -6.82
CA ILE A 83 4.17 0.50 -7.30
C ILE A 83 3.87 1.65 -6.34
N SER A 84 4.92 2.32 -5.90
CA SER A 84 4.90 3.54 -5.11
C SER A 84 5.79 4.57 -5.79
N LEU A 85 5.19 5.67 -6.24
CA LEU A 85 5.90 6.77 -6.91
C LEU A 85 5.68 8.04 -6.11
N PHE A 86 6.78 8.55 -5.56
CA PHE A 86 6.84 9.76 -4.75
C PHE A 86 7.84 10.74 -5.36
N GLU A 87 7.46 12.00 -5.55
CA GLU A 87 8.33 13.05 -6.12
C GLU A 87 8.94 12.65 -7.48
N VAL A 88 8.26 11.79 -8.24
CA VAL A 88 8.69 11.34 -9.57
C VAL A 88 8.07 12.23 -10.63
N SER A 89 8.83 12.56 -11.68
CA SER A 89 8.28 13.36 -12.78
C SER A 89 7.08 12.64 -13.43
N ILE A 90 6.03 13.40 -13.78
CA ILE A 90 4.82 12.88 -14.43
C ILE A 90 5.17 11.98 -15.63
N ARG A 91 6.11 12.42 -16.47
CA ARG A 91 6.55 11.64 -17.64
C ARG A 91 7.13 10.28 -17.27
N SER A 92 8.00 10.24 -16.25
CA SER A 92 8.59 8.99 -15.76
C SER A 92 7.52 8.07 -15.15
N CYS A 93 6.56 8.63 -14.42
CA CYS A 93 5.40 7.89 -13.91
C CYS A 93 4.62 7.26 -15.06
N GLU A 94 4.22 8.04 -16.06
CA GLU A 94 3.43 7.54 -17.19
C GLU A 94 4.15 6.43 -17.96
N ASP A 95 5.44 6.62 -18.27
CA ASP A 95 6.24 5.66 -19.03
C ASP A 95 6.41 4.32 -18.27
N LEU A 96 6.54 4.38 -16.95
CA LEU A 96 6.60 3.18 -16.10
C LEU A 96 5.23 2.48 -16.03
N LEU A 97 4.14 3.23 -15.79
CA LEU A 97 2.80 2.68 -15.63
C LEU A 97 2.29 1.99 -16.90
N LYS A 98 2.64 2.51 -18.09
CA LYS A 98 2.35 1.87 -19.40
C LYS A 98 2.96 0.46 -19.51
N LYS A 99 4.10 0.21 -18.86
CA LYS A 99 4.79 -1.10 -18.87
C LYS A 99 4.27 -2.05 -17.78
N CYS A 100 3.68 -1.52 -16.71
CA CYS A 100 3.35 -2.26 -15.49
C CYS A 100 1.83 -2.41 -15.28
N THR A 101 1.08 -2.73 -16.33
CA THR A 101 -0.40 -2.83 -16.28
C THR A 101 -0.96 -3.99 -15.45
N GLY A 102 -0.10 -4.90 -14.96
CA GLY A 102 -0.47 -5.99 -14.06
C GLY A 102 -0.31 -5.66 -12.57
N THR A 103 -0.08 -4.39 -12.24
CA THR A 103 -0.03 -3.84 -10.89
C THR A 103 -1.36 -4.07 -10.17
N ILE A 104 -1.26 -4.45 -8.90
CA ILE A 104 -2.41 -4.69 -8.01
C ILE A 104 -2.54 -3.62 -6.92
N ASP A 105 -1.44 -2.92 -6.62
CA ASP A 105 -1.34 -1.89 -5.60
C ASP A 105 -0.53 -0.71 -6.16
N LEU A 106 -1.15 0.45 -6.27
CA LEU A 106 -0.57 1.65 -6.86
C LEU A 106 -0.70 2.83 -5.89
N SER A 107 0.43 3.43 -5.51
CA SER A 107 0.50 4.66 -4.73
C SER A 107 1.19 5.76 -5.52
N LEU A 108 0.53 6.92 -5.61
CA LEU A 108 0.97 8.08 -6.36
C LEU A 108 0.77 9.35 -5.52
N ASP A 109 1.84 10.11 -5.30
CA ASP A 109 1.73 11.47 -4.77
C ASP A 109 1.55 12.54 -5.86
N THR A 110 1.79 12.14 -7.10
CA THR A 110 1.81 13.02 -8.26
C THR A 110 0.41 13.13 -8.86
N GLU A 111 -0.03 14.35 -9.17
CA GLU A 111 -1.31 14.61 -9.85
C GLU A 111 -1.24 14.13 -11.31
N LEU A 112 -1.66 12.87 -11.55
CA LEU A 112 -1.89 12.35 -12.90
C LEU A 112 -3.29 12.70 -13.39
N GLU A 113 -3.43 12.87 -14.70
CA GLU A 113 -4.75 12.99 -15.32
C GLU A 113 -5.53 11.68 -15.16
N PHE A 114 -6.79 11.76 -14.72
CA PHE A 114 -7.64 10.57 -14.58
C PHE A 114 -7.86 9.85 -15.90
N GLU A 115 -7.90 10.57 -17.02
CA GLU A 115 -8.01 9.96 -18.35
C GLU A 115 -6.80 9.10 -18.70
N PHE A 116 -5.62 9.50 -18.22
CA PHE A 116 -4.43 8.66 -18.33
C PHE A 116 -4.60 7.37 -17.51
N LEU A 117 -5.04 7.46 -16.24
CA LEU A 117 -5.29 6.27 -15.41
C LEU A 117 -6.32 5.32 -16.03
N ILE A 118 -7.40 5.87 -16.59
CA ILE A 118 -8.43 5.12 -17.33
C ILE A 118 -7.79 4.39 -18.52
N SER A 119 -6.92 5.07 -19.28
CA SER A 119 -6.28 4.50 -20.47
C SER A 119 -5.34 3.32 -20.19
N LEU A 120 -4.82 3.20 -18.96
CA LEU A 120 -3.92 2.11 -18.56
C LEU A 120 -4.64 0.75 -18.48
N ASN A 121 -5.96 0.75 -18.31
CA ASN A 121 -6.79 -0.47 -18.22
C ASN A 121 -6.25 -1.50 -17.21
N MET A 122 -5.90 -1.04 -16.00
CA MET A 122 -5.36 -1.87 -14.92
C MET A 122 -6.45 -2.72 -14.25
N THR A 123 -6.97 -3.70 -14.98
CA THR A 123 -8.07 -4.59 -14.55
C THR A 123 -7.82 -5.36 -13.25
N ARG A 124 -6.55 -5.47 -12.83
CA ARG A 124 -6.12 -6.17 -11.61
C ARG A 124 -5.89 -5.24 -10.42
N LEU A 125 -6.07 -3.93 -10.59
CA LEU A 125 -5.84 -2.95 -9.54
C LEU A 125 -6.85 -3.15 -8.41
N GLN A 126 -6.34 -3.38 -7.20
CA GLN A 126 -7.12 -3.64 -6.00
C GLN A 126 -6.92 -2.56 -4.94
N ARG A 127 -5.76 -1.90 -4.93
CA ARG A 127 -5.42 -0.83 -4.00
C ARG A 127 -4.90 0.37 -4.77
N LEU A 128 -5.45 1.54 -4.48
CA LEU A 128 -5.07 2.79 -5.13
C LEU A 128 -4.92 3.85 -4.06
N ALA A 129 -3.75 4.47 -4.00
CA ALA A 129 -3.49 5.65 -3.21
C ALA A 129 -3.12 6.80 -4.16
N ILE A 130 -3.88 7.88 -4.15
CA ILE A 130 -3.72 8.99 -5.10
C ILE A 130 -3.91 10.34 -4.45
N THR A 131 -3.23 11.33 -4.99
CA THR A 131 -3.57 12.73 -4.73
C THR A 131 -4.94 13.05 -5.34
N ALA A 132 -5.80 13.67 -4.53
CA ALA A 132 -7.10 14.13 -4.94
C ALA A 132 -7.01 15.04 -6.19
N PRO A 133 -7.78 14.76 -7.26
CA PRO A 133 -7.66 15.55 -8.49
C PRO A 133 -8.17 16.97 -8.29
N SER A 134 -7.51 17.91 -8.96
CA SER A 134 -7.92 19.32 -9.07
C SER A 134 -9.11 19.54 -10.01
N SER A 135 -9.60 18.50 -10.70
CA SER A 135 -10.67 18.60 -11.71
C SER A 135 -11.98 19.20 -11.15
N ALA A 136 -12.64 19.99 -11.99
CA ALA A 136 -13.98 20.51 -11.71
C ALA A 136 -15.09 19.45 -11.89
N SER A 137 -14.83 18.44 -12.73
CA SER A 137 -15.83 17.43 -13.12
C SER A 137 -15.86 16.24 -12.16
N PRO A 138 -17.02 15.58 -11.99
CA PRO A 138 -17.10 14.31 -11.28
C PRO A 138 -16.17 13.24 -11.90
N ILE A 139 -15.55 12.43 -11.05
CA ILE A 139 -14.62 11.40 -11.48
C ILE A 139 -15.38 10.15 -11.95
N ASN A 140 -15.03 9.63 -13.13
CA ASN A 140 -15.53 8.35 -13.61
C ASN A 140 -14.68 7.18 -13.07
N TRP A 141 -15.30 6.35 -12.23
CA TRP A 141 -14.64 5.20 -11.58
C TRP A 141 -14.92 3.85 -12.26
N SER A 142 -15.55 3.83 -13.44
CA SER A 142 -15.95 2.58 -14.12
C SER A 142 -14.79 1.62 -14.45
N TRP A 143 -13.56 2.12 -14.55
CA TRP A 143 -12.35 1.33 -14.77
C TRP A 143 -11.83 0.62 -13.50
N ALA A 144 -12.29 1.03 -12.32
CA ALA A 144 -11.79 0.60 -11.02
C ALA A 144 -12.72 -0.40 -10.31
N SER A 145 -13.44 -1.25 -11.05
CA SER A 145 -14.42 -2.19 -10.49
C SER A 145 -13.85 -3.24 -9.52
N SER A 146 -12.56 -3.56 -9.66
CA SER A 146 -11.79 -4.44 -8.78
C SER A 146 -11.24 -3.75 -7.54
N LEU A 147 -11.40 -2.43 -7.42
CA LEU A 147 -10.79 -1.64 -6.35
C LEU A 147 -11.45 -1.95 -5.00
N THR A 148 -10.63 -2.32 -4.03
CA THR A 148 -11.04 -2.70 -2.66
C THR A 148 -10.60 -1.67 -1.63
N HIS A 149 -9.45 -1.03 -1.87
CA HIS A 149 -8.87 0.00 -1.02
C HIS A 149 -8.61 1.26 -1.84
N LEU A 150 -9.10 2.39 -1.35
CA LEU A 150 -8.82 3.71 -1.91
C LEU A 150 -8.25 4.61 -0.81
N ASP A 151 -7.06 5.15 -1.03
CA ASP A 151 -6.46 6.20 -0.20
C ASP A 151 -6.39 7.50 -1.00
N VAL A 152 -6.85 8.59 -0.39
CA VAL A 152 -6.93 9.90 -1.04
C VAL A 152 -6.09 10.90 -0.26
N PHE A 153 -4.94 11.23 -0.83
CA PHE A 153 -4.06 12.26 -0.30
C PHE A 153 -4.57 13.65 -0.61
N GLN A 154 -4.23 14.56 0.30
CA GLN A 154 -4.41 15.98 0.12
C GLN A 154 -3.33 16.54 -0.81
N GLY A 155 -3.76 16.99 -2.00
CA GLY A 155 -2.89 17.70 -2.95
C GLY A 155 -2.64 19.15 -2.55
N SER A 156 -1.68 19.79 -3.21
CA SER A 156 -1.34 21.21 -3.00
C SER A 156 -2.44 22.16 -3.49
N GLY A 157 -3.28 21.72 -4.43
CA GLY A 157 -4.37 22.49 -5.06
C GLY A 157 -5.71 22.49 -4.31
N PHE A 158 -5.71 22.68 -2.98
CA PHE A 158 -6.86 22.45 -2.10
C PHE A 158 -8.15 23.24 -2.40
N ALA A 159 -8.07 24.27 -3.26
CA ALA A 159 -9.22 25.10 -3.63
C ALA A 159 -10.35 24.33 -4.33
N GLY A 160 -10.09 23.14 -4.87
CA GLY A 160 -11.07 22.37 -5.65
C GLY A 160 -11.88 21.32 -4.89
N LEU A 161 -11.49 20.91 -3.68
CA LEU A 161 -12.04 19.73 -3.00
C LEU A 161 -13.17 20.06 -2.02
N THR A 162 -14.09 20.92 -2.44
CA THR A 162 -15.10 21.51 -1.54
C THR A 162 -16.41 20.74 -1.47
N SER A 163 -16.61 19.67 -2.26
CA SER A 163 -17.86 18.91 -2.27
C SER A 163 -17.68 17.41 -2.48
N TRP A 164 -18.46 16.63 -1.71
CA TRP A 164 -18.67 15.20 -1.89
C TRP A 164 -19.15 14.83 -3.30
N ASP A 165 -19.87 15.71 -4.00
CA ASP A 165 -20.43 15.42 -5.33
C ASP A 165 -19.36 15.01 -6.36
N LYS A 166 -18.13 15.52 -6.21
CA LYS A 166 -17.00 15.13 -7.07
C LYS A 166 -16.55 13.68 -6.85
N TRP A 167 -16.69 13.20 -5.63
CA TRP A 167 -16.26 11.89 -5.16
C TRP A 167 -17.36 10.86 -5.12
N ARG A 168 -18.63 11.28 -5.23
CA ARG A 168 -19.81 10.41 -5.15
C ARG A 168 -19.74 9.20 -6.07
N GLY A 169 -19.01 9.28 -7.20
CA GLY A 169 -18.75 8.16 -8.08
C GLY A 169 -18.11 6.95 -7.39
N ILE A 170 -17.35 7.12 -6.29
CA ILE A 170 -16.77 5.99 -5.53
C ILE A 170 -17.85 5.12 -4.89
N ALA A 171 -19.04 5.66 -4.63
CA ALA A 171 -20.18 4.88 -4.12
C ALA A 171 -20.72 3.85 -5.12
N SER A 172 -20.36 3.99 -6.40
CA SER A 172 -20.68 3.00 -7.44
C SER A 172 -19.67 1.86 -7.53
N LEU A 173 -18.56 1.92 -6.78
CA LEU A 173 -17.54 0.88 -6.83
C LEU A 173 -18.01 -0.37 -6.07
N PRO A 174 -18.23 -1.51 -6.75
CA PRO A 174 -18.88 -2.67 -6.16
C PRO A 174 -18.01 -3.40 -5.13
N SER A 175 -16.68 -3.26 -5.24
CA SER A 175 -15.71 -3.98 -4.41
C SER A 175 -15.10 -3.09 -3.32
N LEU A 176 -15.39 -1.79 -3.30
CA LEU A 176 -14.75 -0.84 -2.40
C LEU A 176 -15.22 -1.09 -0.97
N THR A 177 -14.28 -1.48 -0.11
CA THR A 177 -14.54 -1.86 1.28
C THR A 177 -13.71 -1.02 2.26
N HIS A 178 -12.63 -0.40 1.79
CA HIS A 178 -11.69 0.36 2.60
C HIS A 178 -11.45 1.72 1.96
N LEU A 179 -11.65 2.79 2.74
CA LEU A 179 -11.42 4.18 2.30
C LEU A 179 -10.50 4.88 3.31
N ALA A 180 -9.45 5.52 2.81
CA ALA A 180 -8.55 6.37 3.57
C ALA A 180 -8.60 7.79 2.99
N VAL A 181 -8.61 8.79 3.86
CA VAL A 181 -8.67 10.21 3.49
C VAL A 181 -7.85 11.05 4.47
N SER A 182 -7.36 12.19 4.00
CA SER A 182 -6.76 13.19 4.90
C SER A 182 -7.79 13.76 5.90
N PRO A 183 -7.35 14.36 7.03
CA PRO A 183 -8.26 14.95 8.02
C PRO A 183 -9.18 16.01 7.42
N VAL A 184 -8.65 16.83 6.50
CA VAL A 184 -9.44 17.89 5.86
C VAL A 184 -10.51 17.30 4.94
N LEU A 185 -10.20 16.24 4.20
CA LEU A 185 -11.20 15.53 3.39
C LEU A 185 -12.21 14.79 4.26
N ALA A 186 -11.79 14.27 5.40
CA ALA A 186 -12.65 13.56 6.32
C ALA A 186 -13.84 14.40 6.80
N GLU A 187 -13.67 15.71 7.07
CA GLU A 187 -14.80 16.57 7.47
C GLU A 187 -15.92 16.61 6.41
N LEU A 188 -15.55 16.54 5.13
CA LEU A 188 -16.48 16.59 4.01
C LEU A 188 -17.03 15.21 3.64
N VAL A 189 -16.17 14.19 3.73
CA VAL A 189 -16.43 12.84 3.22
C VAL A 189 -17.11 11.96 4.26
N LEU A 190 -16.76 12.07 5.55
CA LEU A 190 -17.21 11.15 6.60
C LEU A 190 -18.73 10.94 6.64
N PRO A 191 -19.59 11.97 6.71
CA PRO A 191 -21.03 11.76 6.85
C PRO A 191 -21.61 11.00 5.66
N ARG A 192 -21.19 11.36 4.44
CA ARG A 192 -21.73 10.79 3.21
C ARG A 192 -21.12 9.44 2.87
N ALA A 193 -19.84 9.22 3.12
CA ALA A 193 -19.20 7.93 2.91
C ALA A 193 -19.84 6.84 3.77
N ILE A 194 -20.16 7.16 5.03
CA ILE A 194 -20.82 6.26 5.97
C ILE A 194 -22.22 5.87 5.51
N GLU A 195 -22.96 6.82 4.93
CA GLU A 195 -24.33 6.66 4.43
C GLU A 195 -24.40 5.99 3.05
N GLU A 196 -23.56 6.40 2.10
CA GLU A 196 -23.67 6.05 0.69
C GLU A 196 -22.79 4.84 0.28
N LEU A 197 -21.72 4.53 1.03
CA LEU A 197 -20.85 3.39 0.71
C LEU A 197 -21.36 2.11 1.39
N ALA A 198 -22.29 1.43 0.71
CA ALA A 198 -22.99 0.26 1.24
C ALA A 198 -22.06 -0.90 1.66
N HIS A 199 -20.87 -1.02 1.06
CA HIS A 199 -19.91 -2.08 1.33
C HIS A 199 -18.74 -1.64 2.22
N LEU A 200 -18.73 -0.40 2.68
CA LEU A 200 -17.64 0.14 3.49
C LEU A 200 -17.51 -0.61 4.82
N ARG A 201 -16.34 -1.21 5.03
CA ARG A 201 -15.96 -1.96 6.23
C ARG A 201 -15.05 -1.18 7.16
N LEU A 202 -14.23 -0.30 6.58
CA LEU A 202 -13.24 0.51 7.27
C LEU A 202 -13.12 1.87 6.60
N LEU A 203 -13.13 2.92 7.42
CA LEU A 203 -12.77 4.28 7.01
C LEU A 203 -11.63 4.78 7.89
N VAL A 204 -10.49 5.06 7.26
CA VAL A 204 -9.29 5.55 7.91
C VAL A 204 -9.14 7.05 7.66
N VAL A 205 -8.86 7.81 8.70
CA VAL A 205 -8.36 9.18 8.57
C VAL A 205 -6.86 9.13 8.79
N THR A 206 -6.08 9.32 7.72
CA THR A 206 -4.62 9.24 7.76
C THR A 206 -4.04 10.62 8.04
N ASN A 207 -3.25 10.73 9.11
CA ASN A 207 -2.60 12.00 9.43
C ASN A 207 -1.23 12.11 8.73
N TYR A 208 -1.24 12.42 7.42
CA TYR A 208 -0.05 12.72 6.64
C TYR A 208 -0.13 14.10 5.99
N PRO A 209 0.97 14.86 5.90
CA PRO A 209 2.21 14.83 6.69
C PRO A 209 2.14 15.71 7.96
N TRP A 210 0.94 16.21 8.27
CA TRP A 210 0.68 17.11 9.38
C TRP A 210 1.06 16.43 10.69
N GLY A 211 1.86 17.10 11.53
CA GLY A 211 2.48 16.48 12.70
C GLY A 211 1.49 15.75 13.62
N ARG A 212 2.02 14.83 14.45
CA ARG A 212 1.26 14.00 15.41
C ARG A 212 0.12 14.74 16.12
N ASP A 213 0.37 15.96 16.58
CA ASP A 213 -0.59 16.76 17.34
C ASP A 213 -1.84 17.14 16.54
N GLU A 214 -1.73 17.32 15.21
CA GLU A 214 -2.88 17.68 14.37
C GLU A 214 -3.85 16.51 14.20
N GLY A 215 -3.35 15.29 14.02
CA GLY A 215 -4.18 14.09 13.92
C GLY A 215 -4.91 13.77 15.22
N ILE A 216 -4.23 13.95 16.35
CA ILE A 216 -4.84 13.79 17.69
C ILE A 216 -5.94 14.84 17.89
N SER A 217 -5.61 16.12 17.63
CA SER A 217 -6.57 17.22 17.73
C SER A 217 -7.80 17.00 16.84
N PHE A 218 -7.60 16.51 15.60
CA PHE A 218 -8.69 16.16 14.70
C PHE A 218 -9.59 15.06 15.29
N ALA A 219 -8.99 13.97 15.77
CA ALA A 219 -9.72 12.85 16.36
C ALA A 219 -10.58 13.28 17.56
N GLU A 220 -10.02 14.11 18.43
CA GLU A 220 -10.68 14.56 19.65
C GLU A 220 -11.77 15.61 19.41
N GLN A 221 -11.54 16.54 18.47
CA GLN A 221 -12.37 17.73 18.33
C GLN A 221 -13.36 17.67 17.17
N LYS A 222 -13.03 16.95 16.10
CA LYS A 222 -13.80 17.02 14.83
C LYS A 222 -14.62 15.78 14.54
N ILE A 223 -14.25 14.62 15.07
CA ILE A 223 -15.02 13.39 14.86
C ILE A 223 -16.22 13.37 15.81
N THR A 224 -17.36 13.80 15.30
CA THR A 224 -18.65 13.76 16.02
C THR A 224 -19.47 12.51 15.72
N ILE A 225 -19.14 11.81 14.63
CA ILE A 225 -19.87 10.63 14.15
C ILE A 225 -19.41 9.38 14.92
N ARG A 226 -20.38 8.68 15.50
CA ARG A 226 -20.14 7.39 16.17
C ARG A 226 -20.39 6.23 15.24
N ASP A 227 -19.34 5.81 14.53
CA ASP A 227 -19.37 4.62 13.68
C ASP A 227 -18.17 3.72 14.00
N VAL A 228 -18.43 2.42 14.18
CA VAL A 228 -17.41 1.42 14.54
C VAL A 228 -16.34 1.27 13.46
N ARG A 229 -16.66 1.62 12.21
CA ARG A 229 -15.79 1.52 11.04
C ARG A 229 -14.74 2.65 10.97
N ILE A 230 -14.90 3.72 11.74
CA ILE A 230 -13.98 4.86 11.71
C ILE A 230 -12.73 4.55 12.55
N VAL A 231 -11.57 4.84 11.96
CA VAL A 231 -10.25 4.80 12.60
C VAL A 231 -9.49 6.07 12.21
N VAL A 232 -8.79 6.67 13.17
CA VAL A 232 -7.77 7.71 12.93
C VAL A 232 -6.43 7.07 13.23
N ILE A 233 -5.52 7.11 12.27
CA ILE A 233 -4.19 6.52 12.45
C ILE A 233 -3.13 7.62 12.38
N VAL A 234 -2.29 7.66 13.41
CA VAL A 234 -1.09 8.49 13.45
C VAL A 234 0.09 7.55 13.25
N LEU A 235 0.70 7.64 12.08
CA LEU A 235 1.74 6.71 11.66
C LEU A 235 3.08 7.12 12.27
N ALA A 236 3.78 6.14 12.86
CA ALA A 236 5.07 6.37 13.49
C ALA A 236 6.20 6.52 12.45
N THR A 237 6.02 5.88 11.29
CA THR A 237 6.99 5.85 10.19
C THR A 237 6.50 6.65 8.98
N ARG A 238 7.40 6.87 8.01
CA ARG A 238 6.99 7.46 6.72
C ARG A 238 5.97 6.55 6.04
N TYR A 239 5.02 7.14 5.31
CA TYR A 239 4.02 6.40 4.54
C TYR A 239 4.66 5.36 3.62
N GLU A 240 5.73 5.75 2.93
CA GLU A 240 6.43 4.89 1.98
C GLU A 240 7.00 3.62 2.63
N GLU A 241 7.50 3.74 3.87
CA GLU A 241 8.06 2.63 4.63
C GLU A 241 6.97 1.66 5.06
N ASP A 242 5.86 2.19 5.57
CA ASP A 242 4.70 1.37 5.97
C ASP A 242 4.05 0.68 4.77
N TRP A 243 3.85 1.41 3.67
CA TRP A 243 3.38 0.86 2.42
C TRP A 243 4.31 -0.24 1.90
N LYS A 244 5.63 -0.02 1.92
CA LYS A 244 6.63 -1.01 1.46
C LYS A 244 6.57 -2.28 2.30
N LYS A 245 6.38 -2.16 3.61
CA LYS A 245 6.18 -3.30 4.52
C LYS A 245 4.94 -4.11 4.12
N GLY A 246 3.81 -3.44 3.85
CA GLY A 246 2.59 -4.07 3.35
C GLY A 246 2.78 -4.77 1.99
N ALA A 247 3.49 -4.12 1.07
CA ALA A 247 3.76 -4.65 -0.27
C ALA A 247 4.58 -5.96 -0.25
N TRP A 248 5.39 -6.17 0.79
CA TRP A 248 6.12 -7.43 1.03
C TRP A 248 5.36 -8.43 1.91
N GLY A 249 4.10 -8.16 2.23
CA GLY A 249 3.23 -9.06 3.01
C GLY A 249 3.34 -8.89 4.52
N GLY A 250 4.01 -7.83 4.99
CA GLY A 250 3.96 -7.43 6.40
C GLY A 250 2.68 -6.65 6.74
N ASP A 251 2.57 -6.26 8.01
CA ASP A 251 1.47 -5.41 8.49
C ASP A 251 1.71 -3.95 8.09
N ASP A 252 0.90 -3.43 7.17
CA ASP A 252 0.74 -1.99 6.92
C ASP A 252 -0.41 -1.38 7.75
N PHE A 253 -0.64 -0.09 7.59
CA PHE A 253 -1.64 0.66 8.36
C PHE A 253 -3.07 0.13 8.13
N TRP A 254 -3.35 -0.46 6.97
CA TRP A 254 -4.65 -1.06 6.68
C TRP A 254 -4.89 -2.28 7.57
N VAL A 255 -3.93 -3.19 7.63
CA VAL A 255 -4.01 -4.39 8.48
C VAL A 255 -4.19 -4.01 9.96
N ARG A 256 -3.47 -2.97 10.41
CA ARG A 256 -3.59 -2.48 11.79
C ARG A 256 -4.96 -1.86 12.06
N ALA A 257 -5.46 -1.05 11.15
CA ALA A 257 -6.79 -0.44 11.27
C ALA A 257 -7.92 -1.48 11.22
N GLU A 258 -7.82 -2.52 10.38
CA GLU A 258 -8.76 -3.65 10.36
C GLU A 258 -8.78 -4.38 11.72
N ARG A 259 -7.60 -4.68 12.27
CA ARG A 259 -7.46 -5.31 13.59
C ARG A 259 -8.11 -4.45 14.68
N PHE A 260 -7.90 -3.15 14.65
CA PHE A 260 -8.51 -2.22 15.60
C PHE A 260 -10.05 -2.23 15.49
N VAL A 261 -10.62 -2.18 14.29
CA VAL A 261 -12.08 -2.30 14.10
C VAL A 261 -12.60 -3.67 14.55
N ALA A 262 -11.86 -4.75 14.31
CA ALA A 262 -12.23 -6.07 14.81
C ALA A 262 -12.30 -6.10 16.34
N ARG A 263 -11.32 -5.51 17.03
CA ARG A 263 -11.31 -5.37 18.50
C ARG A 263 -12.47 -4.52 19.02
N LYS A 264 -12.82 -3.43 18.31
CA LYS A 264 -14.03 -2.64 18.61
C LYS A 264 -15.31 -3.47 18.51
N ARG A 265 -15.45 -4.26 17.44
CA ARG A 265 -16.61 -5.16 17.25
C ARG A 265 -16.68 -6.27 18.29
N ALA A 266 -15.55 -6.72 18.79
CA ALA A 266 -15.45 -7.71 19.87
C ALA A 266 -15.69 -7.12 21.28
N GLY A 267 -15.74 -5.78 21.41
CA GLY A 267 -15.88 -5.09 22.69
C GLY A 267 -14.59 -5.00 23.52
N GLU A 268 -13.44 -5.32 22.92
CA GLU A 268 -12.11 -5.21 23.54
C GLU A 268 -11.60 -3.77 23.56
N VAL A 269 -12.12 -2.94 22.65
CA VAL A 269 -11.86 -1.49 22.55
C VAL A 269 -13.21 -0.80 22.53
N GLU A 270 -13.36 0.30 23.26
CA GLU A 270 -14.61 1.07 23.25
C GLU A 270 -14.96 1.53 21.82
N ALA A 271 -16.24 1.43 21.44
CA ALA A 271 -16.69 1.83 20.10
C ALA A 271 -16.42 3.32 19.78
N SER A 272 -16.35 4.16 20.82
CA SER A 272 -15.99 5.59 20.77
C SER A 272 -14.50 5.87 20.64
N CYS A 273 -13.64 4.85 20.78
CA CYS A 273 -12.22 5.02 20.52
C CYS A 273 -11.96 4.96 19.01
N TYR A 274 -11.28 5.97 18.48
CA TYR A 274 -10.95 6.05 17.04
C TYR A 274 -9.45 6.07 16.80
N LEU A 275 -8.63 6.50 17.77
CA LEU A 275 -7.22 6.77 17.58
C LEU A 275 -6.36 5.51 17.75
N ILE A 276 -5.53 5.25 16.75
CA ILE A 276 -4.35 4.39 16.83
C ILE A 276 -3.14 5.33 16.82
N ASP A 277 -2.41 5.39 17.94
CA ASP A 277 -1.15 6.13 18.04
C ASP A 277 0.01 5.13 18.10
N GLU A 278 0.64 4.92 16.95
CA GLU A 278 1.72 3.93 16.82
C GLU A 278 2.95 4.28 17.63
N THR A 279 3.18 5.57 17.90
CA THR A 279 4.31 6.01 18.75
C THR A 279 4.18 5.50 20.18
N VAL A 280 2.96 5.17 20.62
CA VAL A 280 2.69 4.65 21.96
C VAL A 280 2.66 3.11 21.95
N GLU A 281 2.13 2.49 20.88
CA GLU A 281 2.09 1.02 20.76
C GLU A 281 3.48 0.38 20.66
N GLU A 282 4.43 1.00 19.94
CA GLU A 282 5.81 0.50 19.89
C GLU A 282 6.47 0.46 21.28
N ASN A 283 6.15 1.43 22.14
CA ASN A 283 6.68 1.51 23.50
C ASN A 283 5.98 0.57 24.50
N SER A 284 4.82 0.01 24.14
CA SER A 284 4.01 -0.85 25.01
C SER A 284 3.99 -2.32 24.58
N SER A 285 4.70 -2.65 23.49
CA SER A 285 4.96 -4.04 23.15
C SER A 285 5.75 -4.72 24.29
N PRO A 286 5.28 -5.85 24.83
CA PRO A 286 6.02 -6.57 25.85
C PRO A 286 7.42 -6.90 25.30
N PRO A 287 8.49 -6.76 26.11
CA PRO A 287 9.85 -7.04 25.65
C PRO A 287 9.84 -8.40 24.96
N ALA A 288 10.28 -8.43 23.69
CA ALA A 288 10.37 -9.64 22.92
C ALA A 288 11.00 -10.69 23.83
N LEU A 289 10.32 -11.83 24.02
CA LEU A 289 10.81 -12.94 24.82
C LEU A 289 12.24 -13.21 24.36
N GLU A 290 13.22 -12.74 25.13
CA GLU A 290 14.63 -13.03 24.91
C GLU A 290 14.70 -14.55 24.94
N GLU A 291 14.87 -15.15 23.76
CA GLU A 291 15.16 -16.56 23.65
C GLU A 291 16.33 -16.83 24.58
N ALA A 292 16.06 -17.58 25.64
CA ALA A 292 17.03 -17.94 26.65
C ALA A 292 18.22 -18.61 25.97
N ARG A 293 19.25 -17.83 25.69
CA ARG A 293 20.57 -18.35 25.29
C ARG A 293 21.05 -19.19 26.47
N SER A 294 20.88 -20.49 26.34
CA SER A 294 21.41 -21.45 27.29
C SER A 294 22.94 -21.29 27.29
N PRO A 295 23.58 -21.07 28.45
CA PRO A 295 25.03 -20.99 28.51
C PRO A 295 25.60 -22.38 28.24
N SER A 296 26.45 -22.46 27.22
CA SER A 296 27.35 -23.58 26.92
C SER A 296 28.57 -23.57 27.82
#